data_AF-A0A6I7WTL9-F1
#
_entry.id   AF-A0A6I7WTL9-F1
#
_cell.length_a   1.000
_cell.length_b   1.000
_cell.length_c   1.000
_cell.angle_alpha   90.00
_cell.angle_beta   90.00
_cell.angle_gamma   90.00
#
_symmetry.space_group_name_H-M   'P 1'
#
loop_
_entity.id
_entity.type
_entity.pdbx_description
1 polymer ?
#
loop_
_entity_poly.entity_id
_entity_poly.type
_entity_poly.pdbx_seq_one_letter_code
_entity_poly.pdbx_strand_id
1 'polypeptide(L)'
;MFSVLAWTIPLWSLIFLDWLSPKVNPDKNRPSVSIGLYDAILYVLAFLQFLIIGLMLIYASRLQWGSAGEISLSIINLIVIRILVGTTSGSSALIVAHELIHRSQRHMQMLGKMLLYTVCYEHFLIAHLQGHHLSVATPEDIATAKLNEDFKTYWKRVTIGHFKYA
;
A
#
# COMPACT_ATOMS: atom_id res chain seq x y z
N MET A 1 -1.82 24.09 15.83
CA MET A 1 -1.89 22.67 16.23
C MET A 1 -3.25 22.05 15.89
N PHE A 2 -4.38 22.66 16.28
CA PHE A 2 -5.74 22.21 15.89
C PHE A 2 -5.96 22.09 14.37
N SER A 3 -5.30 22.93 13.57
CA SER A 3 -5.39 22.89 12.11
C SER A 3 -4.81 21.63 11.46
N VAL A 4 -3.83 20.96 12.10
CA VAL A 4 -3.15 19.79 11.52
C VAL A 4 -3.98 18.51 11.73
N LEU A 5 -4.64 18.38 12.88
CA LEU A 5 -5.51 17.24 13.18
C LEU A 5 -6.73 17.20 12.27
N ALA A 6 -7.23 18.36 11.84
CA ALA A 6 -8.34 18.44 10.89
C ALA A 6 -8.04 17.72 9.56
N TRP A 7 -6.77 17.66 9.13
CA TRP A 7 -6.38 16.94 7.91
C TRP A 7 -6.43 15.41 8.04
N THR A 8 -6.54 14.88 9.27
CA THR A 8 -6.72 13.45 9.50
C THR A 8 -8.19 13.03 9.49
N ILE A 9 -9.13 13.99 9.46
CA ILE A 9 -10.57 13.73 9.48
C ILE A 9 -10.98 12.73 8.37
N PRO A 10 -10.55 12.85 7.10
CA PRO A 10 -10.95 11.89 6.06
C PRO A 10 -10.57 10.44 6.39
N LEU A 11 -9.39 10.23 6.98
CA LEU A 11 -8.94 8.89 7.40
C LEU A 11 -9.83 8.35 8.51
N TRP A 12 -10.07 9.13 9.57
CA TRP A 12 -10.91 8.71 10.68
C TRP A 12 -12.37 8.51 10.27
N SER A 13 -12.88 9.35 9.36
CA SER A 13 -14.20 9.19 8.78
C SER A 13 -14.31 7.88 8.00
N LEU A 14 -13.31 7.50 7.20
CA LEU A 14 -13.31 6.22 6.50
C LEU A 14 -13.32 5.04 7.48
N ILE A 15 -12.48 5.05 8.50
CA ILE A 15 -12.45 4.00 9.54
C ILE A 15 -13.79 3.90 10.25
N PHE A 16 -14.39 5.05 10.61
CA PHE A 16 -15.68 5.09 11.28
C PHE A 16 -16.82 4.60 10.38
N LEU A 17 -16.83 4.99 9.10
CA LEU A 17 -17.82 4.53 8.13
C LEU A 17 -17.68 3.03 7.84
N ASP A 18 -16.46 2.51 7.78
CA ASP A 18 -16.21 1.07 7.64
C ASP A 18 -16.72 0.31 8.88
N TRP A 19 -16.50 0.85 10.08
CA TRP A 19 -17.03 0.27 11.32
C TRP A 19 -18.56 0.26 11.37
N LEU A 20 -19.21 1.27 10.77
CA LEU A 20 -20.66 1.33 10.60
C LEU A 20 -21.16 0.54 9.38
N SER A 21 -20.27 0.06 8.52
CA SER A 21 -20.67 -0.57 7.27
C SER A 21 -21.42 -1.88 7.54
N PRO A 22 -22.47 -2.18 6.75
CA PRO A 22 -23.20 -3.43 6.90
C PRO A 22 -22.25 -4.63 6.82
N LYS A 23 -22.47 -5.64 7.67
CA LYS A 23 -21.72 -6.90 7.59
C LYS A 23 -21.79 -7.44 6.16
N VAL A 24 -20.64 -7.84 5.64
CA VAL A 24 -20.51 -8.44 4.31
C VAL A 24 -21.32 -9.74 4.30
N ASN A 25 -22.43 -9.74 3.55
CA ASN A 25 -23.15 -10.97 3.24
C ASN A 25 -22.56 -11.58 1.96
N PRO A 26 -21.90 -12.76 2.02
CA PRO A 26 -21.28 -13.40 0.87
C PRO A 26 -22.30 -13.89 -0.18
N ASP A 27 -23.54 -14.17 0.23
CA ASP A 27 -24.60 -14.68 -0.66
C ASP A 27 -25.33 -13.56 -1.39
N LYS A 28 -25.07 -12.30 -1.02
CA LYS A 28 -25.73 -11.14 -1.64
C LYS A 28 -25.12 -10.87 -3.01
N ASN A 29 -25.90 -11.12 -4.06
CA ASN A 29 -25.51 -10.80 -5.43
C ASN A 29 -25.30 -9.28 -5.56
N ARG A 30 -24.06 -8.85 -5.85
CA ARG A 30 -23.70 -7.44 -5.99
C ARG A 30 -23.68 -7.07 -7.46
N PRO A 31 -24.17 -5.87 -7.83
CA PRO A 31 -24.03 -5.40 -9.20
C PRO A 31 -22.54 -5.34 -9.56
N SER A 32 -22.17 -5.88 -10.71
CA SER A 32 -20.80 -5.80 -11.20
C SER A 32 -20.49 -4.35 -11.57
N VAL A 33 -19.36 -3.85 -11.08
CA VAL A 33 -18.83 -2.57 -11.54
C VAL A 33 -18.37 -2.75 -12.98
N SER A 34 -18.66 -1.79 -13.85
CA SER A 34 -18.17 -1.86 -15.23
C SER A 34 -16.65 -1.92 -15.25
N ILE A 35 -16.08 -2.83 -16.04
CA ILE A 35 -14.64 -3.04 -16.15
C ILE A 35 -13.90 -1.73 -16.45
N GLY A 36 -14.45 -0.90 -17.36
CA GLY A 36 -13.86 0.40 -17.71
C GLY A 36 -13.81 1.39 -16.54
N LEU A 37 -14.87 1.49 -15.73
CA LEU A 37 -14.86 2.34 -14.53
C LEU A 37 -13.86 1.83 -13.49
N TYR A 38 -13.79 0.52 -13.30
CA TYR A 38 -12.84 -0.08 -12.36
C TYR A 38 -11.39 0.18 -12.78
N ASP A 39 -11.07 -0.05 -14.05
CA ASP A 39 -9.74 0.26 -14.60
C ASP A 39 -9.42 1.76 -14.50
N ALA A 40 -10.39 2.63 -14.78
CA ALA A 40 -10.22 4.07 -14.61
C ALA A 40 -9.86 4.45 -13.16
N ILE A 41 -10.50 3.83 -12.16
CA ILE A 41 -10.16 4.02 -10.75
C ILE A 41 -8.72 3.58 -10.48
N LEU A 42 -8.29 2.42 -10.98
CA LEU A 42 -6.91 1.95 -10.82
C LEU A 42 -5.90 2.95 -11.41
N TYR A 43 -6.16 3.46 -12.62
CA TYR A 43 -5.28 4.45 -13.25
C TYR A 43 -5.24 5.79 -12.49
N VAL A 44 -6.38 6.27 -12.00
CA VAL A 44 -6.44 7.50 -11.19
C VAL A 44 -5.65 7.32 -9.90
N LEU A 45 -5.83 6.20 -9.19
CA LEU A 45 -5.09 5.91 -7.96
C LEU A 45 -3.59 5.75 -8.21
N ALA A 46 -3.20 5.12 -9.32
CA ALA A 46 -1.80 5.01 -9.73
C ALA A 46 -1.18 6.39 -10.00
N PHE A 47 -1.89 7.25 -10.74
CA PHE A 47 -1.46 8.63 -10.98
C PHE A 47 -1.32 9.42 -9.69
N LEU A 48 -2.29 9.32 -8.78
CA LEU A 48 -2.24 9.98 -7.48
C LEU A 48 -1.04 9.52 -6.66
N GLN A 49 -0.67 8.24 -6.69
CA GLN A 49 0.54 7.76 -6.03
C GLN A 49 1.80 8.45 -6.57
N PHE A 50 1.99 8.51 -7.90
CA PHE A 50 3.15 9.19 -8.48
C PHE A 50 3.17 10.68 -8.13
N LEU A 51 2.01 11.33 -8.15
CA LEU A 51 1.87 12.73 -7.75
C LEU A 51 2.26 12.92 -6.28
N ILE A 52 1.76 12.07 -5.37
CA ILE A 52 2.07 12.14 -3.93
C ILE A 52 3.56 11.95 -3.68
N ILE A 53 4.20 10.97 -4.33
CA ILE A 53 5.64 10.74 -4.22
C ILE A 53 6.43 11.93 -4.77
N GLY A 54 6.04 12.47 -5.92
CA GLY A 54 6.68 13.67 -6.48
C GLY A 54 6.58 14.88 -5.56
N LEU A 55 5.38 15.16 -5.03
CA LEU A 55 5.15 16.24 -4.08
C LEU A 55 5.92 16.03 -2.77
N MET A 56 5.99 14.80 -2.26
CA MET A 56 6.79 14.46 -1.09
C MET A 56 8.28 14.77 -1.33
N LEU A 57 8.83 14.37 -2.48
CA LEU A 57 10.23 14.63 -2.82
C LEU A 57 10.52 16.13 -2.95
N ILE A 58 9.63 16.89 -3.59
CA ILE A 58 9.72 18.37 -3.68
C ILE A 58 9.64 19.01 -2.30
N TYR A 59 8.76 18.52 -1.43
CA TYR A 59 8.66 19.05 -0.07
C TYR A 59 9.93 18.75 0.74
N ALA A 60 10.40 17.50 0.69
CA ALA A 60 11.61 17.06 1.37
C ALA A 60 12.85 17.85 0.92
N SER A 61 12.94 18.19 -0.37
CA SER A 61 14.06 18.99 -0.91
C SER A 61 14.07 20.45 -0.45
N ARG A 62 12.98 20.95 0.13
CA ARG A 62 12.84 22.33 0.64
C ARG A 62 13.02 22.44 2.14
N LEU A 63 13.24 21.33 2.84
CA LEU A 63 13.51 21.32 4.27
C LEU A 63 14.81 22.08 4.59
N GLN A 64 14.81 22.79 5.71
CA GLN A 64 15.91 23.63 6.15
C GLN A 64 16.70 22.95 7.27
N TRP A 65 18.02 23.10 7.24
CA TRP A 65 18.94 22.39 8.16
C TRP A 65 20.02 23.32 8.74
N GLY A 66 19.84 24.64 8.66
CA GLY A 66 20.88 25.62 8.99
C GLY A 66 21.01 25.89 10.49
N SER A 67 19.89 26.02 11.20
CA SER A 67 19.86 26.25 12.66
C SER A 67 19.26 25.07 13.44
N ALA A 68 19.53 24.99 14.75
CA ALA A 68 18.95 23.96 15.62
C ALA A 68 17.40 23.96 15.60
N GLY A 69 16.78 25.16 15.51
CA GLY A 69 15.33 25.30 15.37
C GLY A 69 14.81 24.75 14.04
N GLU A 70 15.49 25.07 12.93
CA GLU A 70 15.14 24.56 11.60
C GLU A 70 15.31 23.04 11.50
N ILE A 71 16.42 22.50 12.03
CA ILE A 71 16.65 21.05 12.08
C ILE A 71 15.52 20.36 12.84
N SER A 72 15.15 20.87 14.02
CA SER A 72 14.08 20.28 14.84
C SER A 72 12.75 20.27 14.10
N LEU A 73 12.40 21.38 13.44
CA LEU A 73 11.17 21.49 12.66
C LEU A 73 11.19 20.57 11.43
N SER A 74 12.33 20.49 10.73
CA SER A 74 12.49 19.63 9.56
C SER A 74 12.38 18.14 9.90
N ILE A 75 12.91 17.70 11.04
CA ILE A 75 12.72 16.32 11.54
C ILE A 75 11.25 16.03 11.81
N ILE A 76 10.55 16.93 12.50
CA ILE A 76 9.11 16.79 12.76
C ILE A 76 8.33 16.69 11.44
N ASN A 77 8.63 17.58 10.50
CA ASN A 77 8.02 17.59 9.18
C ASN A 77 8.28 16.28 8.42
N LEU A 78 9.51 15.75 8.45
CA LEU A 78 9.84 14.45 7.83
C LEU A 78 9.03 13.30 8.42
N ILE A 79 8.85 13.27 9.74
CA ILE A 79 8.06 12.24 10.41
C ILE A 79 6.60 12.33 9.97
N VAL A 80 6.03 13.54 9.94
CA VAL A 80 4.64 13.76 9.53
C VAL A 80 4.43 13.34 8.07
N ILE A 81 5.27 13.79 7.13
CA ILE A 81 5.10 13.40 5.72
C ILE A 81 5.30 11.90 5.52
N ARG A 82 6.24 11.28 6.25
CA ARG A 82 6.48 9.83 6.17
C ARG A 82 5.23 9.05 6.56
N ILE A 83 4.54 9.47 7.63
CA ILE A 83 3.30 8.84 8.06
C ILE A 83 2.21 9.03 7.01
N LEU A 84 1.97 10.26 6.55
CA LEU A 84 0.90 10.55 5.57
C LEU A 84 1.11 9.82 4.24
N VAL A 85 2.30 9.92 3.66
CA VAL A 85 2.65 9.30 2.38
C VAL A 85 2.76 7.79 2.53
N GLY A 86 3.38 7.32 3.62
CA GLY A 86 3.55 5.90 3.90
C GLY A 86 2.21 5.18 4.08
N THR A 87 1.29 5.74 4.86
CA THR A 87 -0.05 5.18 5.04
C THR A 87 -0.81 5.12 3.72
N THR A 88 -0.80 6.19 2.93
CA THR A 88 -1.50 6.21 1.62
C THR A 88 -0.88 5.23 0.62
N SER A 89 0.45 5.14 0.57
CA SER A 89 1.15 4.21 -0.30
C SER A 89 0.86 2.75 0.08
N GLY A 90 0.81 2.45 1.39
CA GLY A 90 0.46 1.12 1.89
C GLY A 90 -1.00 0.74 1.66
N SER A 91 -1.94 1.65 1.97
CA SER A 91 -3.38 1.35 1.89
C SER A 91 -3.95 1.42 0.47
N SER A 92 -3.35 2.20 -0.43
CA SER A 92 -3.84 2.38 -1.80
C SER A 92 -2.87 1.80 -2.83
N ALA A 93 -1.62 2.27 -2.86
CA ALA A 93 -0.71 1.94 -3.95
C ALA A 93 -0.35 0.45 -4.00
N LEU A 94 -0.15 -0.22 -2.86
CA LEU A 94 0.09 -1.67 -2.83
C LEU A 94 -1.10 -2.48 -3.35
N ILE A 95 -2.34 -2.08 -3.00
CA ILE A 95 -3.56 -2.77 -3.46
C ILE A 95 -3.72 -2.61 -4.97
N VAL A 96 -3.56 -1.38 -5.48
CA VAL A 96 -3.63 -1.07 -6.91
C VAL A 96 -2.51 -1.82 -7.66
N ALA A 97 -1.31 -1.84 -7.11
CA ALA A 97 -0.20 -2.59 -7.68
C ALA A 97 -0.51 -4.10 -7.77
N HIS A 98 -1.03 -4.70 -6.68
CA HIS A 98 -1.44 -6.10 -6.65
C HIS A 98 -2.45 -6.41 -7.76
N GLU A 99 -3.50 -5.60 -7.92
CA GLU A 99 -4.47 -5.82 -9.00
C GLU A 99 -3.82 -5.68 -10.38
N LEU A 100 -2.98 -4.66 -10.59
CA LEU A 100 -2.36 -4.38 -11.88
C LEU A 100 -1.33 -5.43 -12.32
N ILE A 101 -0.59 -6.04 -11.39
CA ILE A 101 0.37 -7.10 -11.72
C ILE A 101 -0.33 -8.41 -12.15
N HIS A 102 -1.59 -8.60 -11.77
CA HIS A 102 -2.42 -9.74 -12.20
C HIS A 102 -3.10 -9.53 -13.56
N ARG A 103 -3.11 -8.29 -14.08
CA ARG A 103 -3.68 -8.00 -15.40
C ARG A 103 -2.92 -8.71 -16.52
N SER A 104 -3.63 -9.10 -17.58
CA SER A 104 -3.00 -9.72 -18.76
C SER A 104 -2.29 -8.72 -19.67
N GLN A 105 -2.68 -7.44 -19.61
CA GLN A 105 -2.11 -6.40 -20.44
C GLN A 105 -0.75 -5.93 -19.90
N ARG A 106 0.28 -5.98 -20.75
CA ARG A 106 1.67 -5.65 -20.38
C ARG A 106 1.86 -4.24 -19.83
N HIS A 107 1.10 -3.26 -20.31
CA HIS A 107 1.19 -1.88 -19.82
C HIS A 107 0.63 -1.73 -18.40
N MET A 108 -0.44 -2.47 -18.06
CA MET A 108 -0.98 -2.53 -16.70
C MET A 108 0.00 -3.21 -15.74
N GLN A 109 0.58 -4.34 -16.15
CA GLN A 109 1.62 -5.01 -15.35
C GLN A 109 2.82 -4.09 -15.10
N MET A 110 3.29 -3.37 -16.13
CA MET A 110 4.39 -2.42 -15.98
C MET A 110 4.02 -1.30 -15.00
N LEU A 111 2.80 -0.78 -15.08
CA LEU A 111 2.30 0.21 -14.13
C LEU A 111 2.29 -0.33 -12.69
N GLY A 112 1.82 -1.56 -12.48
CA GLY A 112 1.87 -2.23 -11.18
C GLY A 112 3.29 -2.36 -10.63
N LYS A 113 4.26 -2.74 -11.47
CA LYS A 113 5.69 -2.79 -11.09
C LYS A 113 6.24 -1.42 -10.71
N MET A 114 5.93 -0.38 -11.49
CA MET A 114 6.32 0.99 -11.17
C MET A 114 5.75 1.45 -9.82
N LEU A 115 4.51 1.10 -9.50
CA LEU A 115 3.92 1.39 -8.19
C LEU A 115 4.66 0.66 -7.06
N LEU A 116 5.03 -0.62 -7.24
CA LEU A 116 5.83 -1.34 -6.23
C LEU A 116 7.21 -0.71 -6.01
N TYR A 117 7.84 -0.13 -7.05
CA TYR A 117 9.08 0.62 -6.90
C TYR A 117 8.90 1.87 -6.04
N THR A 118 7.75 2.55 -6.11
CA THR A 118 7.49 3.75 -5.28
C THR A 118 7.50 3.47 -3.77
N VAL A 119 7.31 2.21 -3.39
CA VAL A 119 7.32 1.74 -2.00
C VAL A 119 8.49 0.81 -1.68
N CYS A 120 9.47 0.73 -2.59
CA CYS A 120 10.65 -0.13 -2.46
C CYS A 120 10.31 -1.61 -2.19
N TYR A 121 9.22 -2.12 -2.77
CA TYR A 121 8.69 -3.45 -2.51
C TYR A 121 8.49 -4.28 -3.79
N GLU A 122 9.37 -4.14 -4.77
CA GLU A 122 9.23 -4.81 -6.06
C GLU A 122 9.33 -6.34 -5.98
N HIS A 123 10.15 -6.87 -5.07
CA HIS A 123 10.27 -8.31 -4.82
C HIS A 123 8.95 -9.00 -4.44
N PHE A 124 7.95 -8.24 -3.99
CA PHE A 124 6.59 -8.73 -3.81
C PHE A 124 6.04 -9.39 -5.08
N LEU A 125 6.33 -8.85 -6.27
CA LEU A 125 5.89 -9.43 -7.53
C LEU A 125 6.28 -10.91 -7.66
N ILE A 126 7.53 -11.23 -7.32
CA ILE A 126 8.09 -12.59 -7.45
C ILE A 126 7.48 -13.48 -6.38
N ALA A 127 7.57 -13.07 -5.11
CA ALA A 127 7.04 -13.81 -3.97
C ALA A 127 5.54 -14.07 -4.09
N HIS A 128 4.79 -13.12 -4.63
CA HIS A 128 3.34 -13.19 -4.75
C HIS A 128 2.89 -14.02 -5.94
N LEU A 129 3.37 -13.72 -7.16
CA LEU A 129 2.90 -14.41 -8.37
C LEU A 129 3.49 -15.81 -8.52
N GLN A 130 4.79 -15.97 -8.26
CA GLN A 130 5.50 -17.24 -8.47
C GLN A 130 5.55 -18.09 -7.21
N GLY A 131 5.45 -17.47 -6.03
CA GLY A 131 5.32 -18.16 -4.76
C GLY A 131 3.86 -18.35 -4.38
N HIS A 132 3.28 -17.34 -3.73
CA HIS A 132 1.99 -17.44 -3.07
C HIS A 132 0.88 -17.96 -3.98
N HIS A 133 0.65 -17.36 -5.15
CA HIS A 133 -0.44 -17.80 -6.03
C HIS A 133 -0.23 -19.20 -6.61
N LEU A 134 1.02 -19.63 -6.78
CA LEU A 134 1.33 -20.96 -7.32
C LEU A 134 1.13 -22.05 -6.26
N SER A 135 1.47 -21.77 -5.00
CA SER A 135 1.48 -22.76 -3.92
C SER A 135 0.55 -22.39 -2.74
N VAL A 136 -0.45 -21.53 -2.97
CA VAL A 136 -1.34 -21.04 -1.90
C VAL A 136 -1.95 -22.19 -1.11
N ALA A 137 -1.96 -22.05 0.21
CA ALA A 137 -2.44 -23.06 1.15
C ALA A 137 -1.65 -24.39 1.16
N THR A 138 -0.44 -24.44 0.59
CA THR A 138 0.48 -25.58 0.70
C THR A 138 1.68 -25.28 1.63
N PRO A 139 2.44 -26.30 2.07
CA PRO A 139 3.64 -26.10 2.90
C PRO A 139 4.74 -25.25 2.24
N GLU A 140 4.76 -25.19 0.90
CA GLU A 140 5.75 -24.46 0.10
C GLU A 140 5.48 -22.96 0.03
N ASP A 141 4.23 -22.51 0.28
CA ASP A 141 3.91 -21.09 0.30
C ASP A 141 4.44 -20.41 1.56
N ILE A 142 5.37 -19.47 1.33
CA ILE A 142 5.98 -18.66 2.38
C ILE A 142 4.96 -17.76 3.09
N ALA A 143 3.86 -17.37 2.44
CA ALA A 143 2.87 -16.41 2.93
C ALA A 143 1.66 -17.06 3.62
N THR A 144 1.39 -18.35 3.38
CA THR A 144 0.35 -19.09 4.10
C THR A 144 0.76 -19.26 5.57
N ALA A 145 -0.17 -18.98 6.48
CA ALA A 145 0.03 -19.23 7.90
C ALA A 145 -0.06 -20.74 8.18
N LYS A 146 0.88 -21.27 8.98
CA LYS A 146 0.84 -22.68 9.36
C LYS A 146 -0.23 -22.91 10.41
N LEU A 147 -0.72 -24.14 10.49
CA LEU A 147 -1.67 -24.53 11.54
C LEU A 147 -1.06 -24.25 12.93
N ASN A 148 -1.81 -23.54 13.78
CA ASN A 148 -1.41 -23.11 15.11
C ASN A 148 -0.19 -22.17 15.16
N GLU A 149 0.17 -21.51 14.05
CA GLU A 149 1.21 -20.50 14.05
C GLU A 149 0.69 -19.18 14.61
N ASP A 150 1.33 -18.68 15.66
CA ASP A 150 1.01 -17.37 16.21
C ASP A 150 1.48 -16.24 15.29
N PHE A 151 0.85 -15.07 15.41
CA PHE A 151 1.13 -13.93 14.55
C PHE A 151 2.61 -13.49 14.57
N LYS A 152 3.28 -13.52 15.71
CA LYS A 152 4.66 -13.04 15.82
C LYS A 152 5.61 -13.99 15.09
N THR A 153 5.40 -15.30 15.27
CA THR A 153 6.15 -16.34 14.57
C THR A 153 5.90 -16.27 13.07
N TYR A 154 4.63 -16.16 12.65
CA TYR A 154 4.22 -15.95 11.27
C TYR A 154 4.92 -14.73 10.66
N TRP A 155 4.76 -13.55 11.27
CA TRP A 155 5.29 -12.29 10.75
C TRP A 155 6.81 -12.36 10.54
N LYS A 156 7.55 -12.89 11.52
CA LYS A 156 9.01 -13.05 11.41
C LYS A 156 9.38 -14.02 10.28
N ARG A 157 8.70 -15.17 10.18
CA ARG A 157 8.95 -16.16 9.13
C ARG A 157 8.66 -15.61 7.75
N VAL A 158 7.49 -15.02 7.53
CA VAL A 158 7.06 -14.50 6.23
C VAL A 158 7.91 -13.31 5.80
N THR A 159 8.27 -12.42 6.73
CA THR A 159 9.14 -11.27 6.42
C THR A 159 10.49 -11.76 5.91
N ILE A 160 11.15 -12.67 6.63
CA ILE A 160 12.44 -13.23 6.19
C ILE A 160 12.27 -14.05 4.91
N GLY A 161 11.18 -14.82 4.80
CA GLY A 161 10.88 -15.64 3.64
C GLY A 161 10.73 -14.83 2.36
N HIS A 162 10.03 -13.69 2.42
CA HIS A 162 9.84 -12.80 1.26
C HIS A 162 11.17 -12.34 0.65
N PHE A 163 12.14 -11.97 1.49
CA PHE A 163 13.47 -11.55 1.02
C PHE A 163 14.37 -12.69 0.53
N LYS A 164 14.10 -13.93 0.94
CA LYS A 164 14.88 -15.09 0.49
C LYS A 164 14.33 -15.71 -0.80
N TYR A 165 13.04 -15.52 -1.05
CA TYR A 165 12.34 -16.11 -2.18
C TYR A 165 12.58 -15.34 -3.48
N ALA A 166 12.72 -14.02 -3.37
CA ALA A 166 13.02 -13.11 -4.48
C ALA A 166 14.51 -12.83 -4.59
#